data_AF-A0A221KJQ7-F1
#
_entry.id   AF-A0A221KJQ7-F1
#
_cell.length_a   1.000
_cell.length_b   1.000
_cell.length_c   1.000
_cell.angle_alpha   90.00
_cell.angle_beta   90.00
_cell.angle_gamma   90.00
#
_symmetry.space_group_name_H-M   'P 1'
#
loop_
_entity.id
_entity.type
_entity.pdbx_description
1 polymer ?
#
loop_
_entity_poly.entity_id
_entity_poly.type
_entity_poly.pdbx_seq_one_letter_code
_entity_poly.pdbx_strand_id
1 'polypeptide(L)'
;MMGLATVVLCGSVVVMLSWQRQVALTQEEEENANIARALREHTLRILENVNQAMLRLSEVGAERAPTDLEYLRFANETGLVPGILTQLSWVGADGRFVGSNLDPTGERSQRVDLSQRDHVRVHLSDRHGLPASSLSADGLFVSQILTGKVSGKRSLQLSRKVYGRDGSVKGVVVASLNPEYFESVYRDVRLGGQGRVMLAGVDGIGRILVLKSQQVDINQPIPTELLHALTQQREGALSHTGVDGTTWVNGYSRVGHYPLAVMLSTTAQTALTPWYTMRAMVWGLTCLLTLVLLFAAWVVHRSLQTLQRQHMALQHSQSQVQQACEAQHQVLVALNAALKPPLTTLQSFAELIALRSAEPRSREHARLILQNAQDMEAQLSRTPLRTPPPPPAQG
;
A
#
# COMPACT_ATOMS: atom_id res chain seq x y z
N MET A 1 21.41 14.59 19.17
CA MET A 1 20.08 14.03 19.47
C MET A 1 19.04 14.36 18.41
N MET A 2 18.83 15.62 18.00
CA MET A 2 17.80 15.95 17.00
C MET A 2 18.02 15.31 15.61
N GLY A 3 19.25 15.25 15.09
CA GLY A 3 19.52 14.58 13.81
C GLY A 3 19.17 13.08 13.82
N LEU A 4 19.41 12.40 14.94
CA LEU A 4 19.01 11.00 15.11
C LEU A 4 17.49 10.85 15.08
N ALA A 5 16.77 11.75 15.79
CA ALA A 5 15.31 11.75 15.81
C ALA A 5 14.70 11.96 14.42
N THR A 6 15.28 12.85 13.60
CA THR A 6 14.84 13.06 12.21
C THR A 6 15.06 11.82 11.35
N VAL A 7 16.23 11.17 11.43
CA VAL A 7 16.51 9.95 10.69
C VAL A 7 15.56 8.82 11.07
N VAL A 8 15.28 8.66 12.38
CA VAL A 8 14.31 7.67 12.87
C VAL A 8 12.90 7.96 12.36
N LEU A 9 12.46 9.22 12.38
CA LEU A 9 11.16 9.64 11.84
C LEU A 9 11.05 9.30 10.35
N CYS A 10 12.01 9.74 9.53
CA CYS A 10 12.01 9.46 8.10
C CYS A 10 12.05 7.95 7.81
N GLY A 11 12.88 7.21 8.55
CA GLY A 11 12.95 5.75 8.45
C GLY A 11 11.61 5.08 8.77
N SER A 12 10.93 5.49 9.85
CA SER A 12 9.62 4.95 10.23
C SER A 12 8.55 5.24 9.17
N VAL A 13 8.58 6.40 8.53
CA VAL A 13 7.64 6.77 7.46
C VAL A 13 7.87 5.91 6.22
N VAL A 14 9.13 5.68 5.84
CA VAL A 14 9.47 4.78 4.72
C VAL A 14 8.98 3.36 5.00
N VAL A 15 9.23 2.83 6.20
CA VAL A 15 8.76 1.50 6.60
C VAL A 15 7.23 1.45 6.57
N MET A 16 6.54 2.43 7.16
CA MET A 16 5.07 2.51 7.15
C MET A 16 4.50 2.54 5.73
N LEU A 17 5.06 3.36 4.84
CA LEU A 17 4.61 3.47 3.45
C LEU A 17 4.85 2.19 2.66
N SER A 18 5.98 1.49 2.91
CA SER A 18 6.26 0.19 2.29
C SER A 18 5.29 -0.89 2.76
N TRP A 19 4.95 -0.89 4.05
CA TRP A 19 3.95 -1.77 4.64
C TRP A 19 2.56 -1.50 4.04
N GLN A 20 2.13 -0.23 3.99
CA GLN A 20 0.86 0.15 3.38
C GLN A 20 0.77 -0.22 1.90
N ARG A 21 1.88 -0.15 1.15
CA ARG A 21 1.92 -0.61 -0.24
C ARG A 21 1.60 -2.10 -0.32
N GLN A 22 2.17 -2.90 0.56
CA GLN A 22 1.92 -4.34 0.58
C GLN A 22 0.48 -4.64 0.98
N VAL A 23 -0.06 -3.95 1.99
CA VAL A 23 -1.46 -4.08 2.40
C VAL A 23 -2.41 -3.75 1.24
N ALA A 24 -2.14 -2.68 0.49
CA ALA A 24 -2.97 -2.30 -0.66
C ALA A 24 -2.98 -3.37 -1.76
N LEU A 25 -1.83 -4.00 -2.05
CA LEU A 25 -1.76 -5.09 -3.04
C LEU A 25 -2.48 -6.35 -2.55
N THR A 26 -2.29 -6.75 -1.29
CA THR A 26 -2.97 -7.91 -0.71
C THR A 26 -4.48 -7.69 -0.62
N GLN A 27 -4.92 -6.48 -0.30
CA GLN A 27 -6.34 -6.12 -0.30
C GLN A 27 -6.94 -6.24 -1.71
N GLU A 28 -6.23 -5.79 -2.74
CA GLU A 28 -6.66 -5.92 -4.13
C GLU A 28 -6.70 -7.40 -4.57
N GLU A 29 -5.74 -8.22 -4.14
CA GLU A 29 -5.74 -9.68 -4.36
C GLU A 29 -7.00 -10.33 -3.77
N GLU A 30 -7.34 -10.01 -2.52
CA GLU A 30 -8.55 -10.49 -1.86
C GLU A 30 -9.83 -10.00 -2.54
N GLU A 31 -9.90 -8.73 -2.94
CA GLU A 31 -11.04 -8.16 -3.65
C GLU A 31 -11.26 -8.85 -4.99
N ASN A 32 -10.21 -8.98 -5.81
CA ASN A 32 -10.28 -9.68 -7.08
C ASN A 32 -10.68 -11.16 -6.91
N ALA A 33 -10.17 -11.85 -5.88
CA ALA A 33 -10.53 -13.23 -5.59
C ALA A 33 -12.01 -13.37 -5.17
N ASN A 34 -12.51 -12.45 -4.34
CA ASN A 34 -13.90 -12.45 -3.89
C ASN A 34 -14.87 -12.20 -5.05
N ILE A 35 -14.56 -11.25 -5.94
CA ILE A 35 -15.39 -11.00 -7.13
C ILE A 35 -15.28 -12.17 -8.12
N ALA A 36 -14.10 -12.76 -8.31
CA ALA A 36 -13.93 -13.98 -9.10
C ALA A 36 -14.82 -15.12 -8.59
N ARG A 37 -14.90 -15.28 -7.26
CA ARG A 37 -15.76 -16.28 -6.62
C ARG A 37 -17.25 -16.01 -6.87
N ALA A 38 -17.69 -14.75 -6.82
CA ALA A 38 -19.08 -14.39 -7.10
C ALA A 38 -19.47 -14.64 -8.58
N LEU A 39 -18.62 -14.21 -9.52
CA LEU A 39 -18.81 -14.46 -10.94
C LEU A 39 -18.72 -15.95 -11.30
N ARG A 40 -17.85 -16.70 -10.61
CA ARG A 40 -17.80 -18.16 -10.71
C ARG A 40 -19.14 -18.78 -10.34
N GLU A 41 -19.74 -18.35 -9.23
CA GLU A 41 -21.05 -18.88 -8.78
C GLU A 41 -22.15 -18.61 -9.80
N HIS A 42 -22.18 -17.40 -10.36
CA HIS A 42 -23.12 -17.05 -11.42
C HIS A 42 -22.91 -17.92 -12.68
N THR A 43 -21.65 -18.07 -13.10
CA THR A 43 -21.29 -18.92 -14.26
C THR A 43 -21.68 -20.37 -14.01
N LEU A 44 -21.41 -20.90 -12.82
CA LEU A 44 -21.75 -22.26 -12.43
C LEU A 44 -23.26 -22.52 -12.56
N ARG A 45 -24.09 -21.61 -12.02
CA ARG A 45 -25.55 -21.74 -12.07
C ARG A 45 -26.10 -21.75 -13.50
N ILE A 46 -25.51 -20.97 -14.39
CA ILE A 46 -25.88 -20.99 -15.83
C ILE A 46 -25.53 -22.34 -16.45
N LEU A 47 -24.32 -22.84 -16.21
CA LEU A 47 -23.88 -24.12 -16.77
C LEU A 47 -24.70 -25.29 -16.21
N GLU A 48 -25.07 -25.27 -14.94
CA GLU A 48 -25.95 -26.26 -14.33
C GLU A 48 -27.34 -26.25 -14.96
N ASN A 49 -27.96 -25.08 -15.14
CA ASN A 49 -29.26 -24.97 -15.81
C ASN A 49 -29.21 -25.46 -17.26
N VAL A 50 -28.15 -25.14 -18.00
CA VAL A 50 -27.96 -25.67 -19.37
C VAL A 50 -27.73 -27.18 -19.36
N ASN A 51 -26.91 -27.69 -18.44
CA ASN A 51 -26.66 -29.11 -18.30
C ASN A 51 -27.95 -29.87 -17.97
N GLN A 52 -28.86 -29.31 -17.17
CA GLN A 52 -30.18 -29.92 -16.92
C GLN A 52 -31.00 -30.07 -18.21
N ALA A 53 -31.06 -29.03 -19.06
CA ALA A 53 -31.73 -29.14 -20.37
C ALA A 53 -31.07 -30.19 -21.28
N MET A 54 -29.73 -30.26 -21.27
CA MET A 54 -28.98 -31.27 -22.01
C MET A 54 -29.28 -32.68 -21.51
N LEU A 55 -29.38 -32.88 -20.19
CA LEU A 55 -29.69 -34.17 -19.60
C LEU A 55 -31.10 -34.63 -19.99
N ARG A 56 -32.11 -33.75 -19.92
CA ARG A 56 -33.47 -34.05 -20.39
C ARG A 56 -33.51 -34.47 -21.86
N LEU A 57 -32.81 -33.74 -22.72
CA LEU A 57 -32.73 -34.10 -24.13
C LEU A 57 -31.97 -35.43 -24.33
N SER A 58 -30.96 -35.69 -23.52
CA SER A 58 -30.20 -36.95 -23.56
C SER A 58 -31.02 -38.15 -23.13
N GLU A 59 -31.89 -38.02 -22.12
CA GLU A 59 -32.79 -39.08 -21.66
C GLU A 59 -33.73 -39.51 -22.79
N VAL A 60 -34.35 -38.56 -23.48
CA VAL A 60 -35.21 -38.86 -24.64
C VAL A 60 -34.39 -39.48 -25.78
N GLY A 61 -33.26 -38.86 -26.11
CA GLY A 61 -32.37 -39.27 -27.19
C GLY A 61 -31.72 -40.64 -27.00
N ALA A 62 -31.59 -41.12 -25.76
CA ALA A 62 -31.07 -42.45 -25.45
C ALA A 62 -32.03 -43.57 -25.87
N GLU A 63 -33.34 -43.28 -25.94
CA GLU A 63 -34.38 -44.26 -26.27
C GLU A 63 -34.89 -44.09 -27.70
N ARG A 64 -35.08 -42.85 -28.17
CA ARG A 64 -35.58 -42.53 -29.51
C ARG A 64 -35.13 -41.16 -30.00
N ALA A 65 -35.38 -40.86 -31.27
CA ALA A 65 -35.19 -39.49 -31.77
C ALA A 65 -36.12 -38.51 -31.00
N PRO A 66 -35.59 -37.35 -30.54
CA PRO A 66 -36.42 -36.30 -29.95
C PRO A 66 -37.38 -35.70 -30.98
N THR A 67 -38.57 -35.32 -30.53
CA THR A 67 -39.59 -34.65 -31.33
C THR A 67 -39.35 -33.14 -31.40
N ASP A 68 -39.96 -32.47 -32.37
CA ASP A 68 -39.83 -31.02 -32.56
C ASP A 68 -40.23 -30.22 -31.31
N LEU A 69 -41.33 -30.63 -30.66
CA LEU A 69 -41.82 -30.00 -29.45
C LEU A 69 -40.87 -30.20 -28.27
N GLU A 70 -40.17 -31.33 -28.20
CA GLU A 70 -39.22 -31.61 -27.11
C GLU A 70 -37.99 -30.72 -27.18
N TYR A 71 -37.45 -30.46 -28.38
CA TYR A 71 -36.36 -29.50 -28.53
C TYR A 71 -36.76 -28.10 -28.04
N LEU A 72 -37.94 -27.62 -28.44
CA LEU A 72 -38.45 -26.32 -28.04
C LEU A 72 -38.73 -26.27 -26.53
N ARG A 73 -39.40 -27.30 -26.00
CA ARG A 73 -39.78 -27.38 -24.59
C ARG A 73 -38.54 -27.39 -23.69
N PHE A 74 -37.62 -28.34 -23.88
CA PHE A 74 -36.45 -28.48 -23.01
C PHE A 74 -35.50 -27.29 -23.10
N ALA A 75 -35.38 -26.64 -24.26
CA ALA A 75 -34.61 -25.42 -24.37
C ALA A 75 -35.25 -24.27 -23.56
N ASN A 76 -36.58 -24.10 -23.66
CA ASN A 76 -37.31 -23.00 -23.01
C ASN A 76 -37.53 -23.19 -21.51
N GLU A 77 -37.60 -24.43 -21.00
CA GLU A 77 -37.83 -24.75 -19.59
C GLU A 77 -36.81 -24.08 -18.64
N THR A 78 -35.60 -23.81 -19.14
CA THR A 78 -34.53 -23.14 -18.36
C THR A 78 -34.74 -21.63 -18.20
N GLY A 79 -35.61 -21.01 -19.01
CA GLY A 79 -35.75 -19.56 -19.10
C GLY A 79 -34.53 -18.85 -19.72
N LEU A 80 -33.55 -19.60 -20.24
CA LEU A 80 -32.30 -19.06 -20.79
C LEU A 80 -32.40 -18.71 -22.29
N VAL A 81 -33.43 -19.17 -22.98
CA VAL A 81 -33.65 -18.92 -24.42
C VAL A 81 -34.35 -17.57 -24.63
N PRO A 82 -33.98 -16.79 -25.66
CA PRO A 82 -32.84 -16.96 -26.57
C PRO A 82 -31.57 -16.25 -26.08
N GLY A 83 -31.61 -15.58 -24.93
CA GLY A 83 -30.58 -14.64 -24.49
C GLY A 83 -29.24 -15.28 -24.14
N ILE A 84 -29.28 -16.43 -23.45
CA ILE A 84 -28.10 -17.17 -22.98
C ILE A 84 -27.95 -18.46 -23.77
N LEU A 85 -28.99 -19.29 -23.82
CA LEU A 85 -29.02 -20.52 -24.62
C LEU A 85 -29.54 -20.18 -26.02
N THR A 86 -28.66 -20.21 -27.01
CA THR A 86 -29.03 -19.94 -28.41
C THR A 86 -29.61 -21.18 -29.07
N GLN A 87 -28.97 -22.33 -28.85
CA GLN A 87 -29.35 -23.59 -29.49
C GLN A 87 -29.16 -24.77 -28.55
N LEU A 88 -30.13 -25.66 -28.48
CA LEU A 88 -30.03 -26.99 -27.88
C LEU A 88 -30.33 -28.01 -28.98
N SER A 89 -29.38 -28.92 -29.22
CA SER A 89 -29.37 -29.76 -30.42
C SER A 89 -28.94 -31.20 -30.16
N TRP A 90 -29.40 -32.08 -31.05
CA TRP A 90 -29.01 -33.48 -31.12
C TRP A 90 -28.18 -33.72 -32.38
N VAL A 91 -27.04 -34.38 -32.20
CA VAL A 91 -26.15 -34.86 -33.25
C VAL A 91 -26.15 -36.38 -33.20
N GLY A 92 -26.34 -37.03 -34.35
CA GLY A 92 -26.37 -38.49 -34.45
C GLY A 92 -25.01 -39.12 -34.15
N ALA A 93 -25.00 -40.44 -33.95
CA ALA A 93 -23.77 -41.22 -33.78
C ALA A 93 -22.85 -41.19 -35.02
N ASP A 94 -23.40 -40.82 -36.18
CA ASP A 94 -22.68 -40.57 -37.43
C ASP A 94 -22.04 -39.17 -37.49
N GLY A 95 -22.25 -38.33 -36.48
CA GLY A 95 -21.73 -36.97 -36.40
C GLY A 95 -22.53 -35.93 -37.20
N ARG A 96 -23.68 -36.30 -37.77
CA ARG A 96 -24.54 -35.36 -38.51
C ARG A 96 -25.59 -34.71 -37.62
N PHE A 97 -25.90 -33.46 -37.92
CA PHE A 97 -26.96 -32.72 -37.24
C PHE A 97 -28.33 -33.37 -37.51
N VAL A 98 -29.10 -33.59 -36.44
CA VAL A 98 -30.44 -34.21 -36.54
C VAL A 98 -31.53 -33.18 -36.31
N GLY A 99 -31.41 -32.37 -35.27
CA GLY A 99 -32.46 -31.41 -34.89
C GLY A 99 -32.06 -30.50 -33.74
N SER A 100 -32.78 -29.39 -33.58
CA SER A 100 -32.62 -28.43 -32.48
C SER A 100 -33.85 -27.55 -32.28
N ASN A 101 -33.85 -26.73 -31.23
CA ASN A 101 -34.86 -25.70 -31.02
C ASN A 101 -34.89 -24.61 -32.14
N LEU A 102 -33.85 -24.51 -32.99
CA LEU A 102 -33.80 -23.57 -34.12
C LEU A 102 -34.14 -24.22 -35.46
N ASP A 103 -33.93 -25.52 -35.59
CA ASP A 103 -34.13 -26.32 -36.80
C ASP A 103 -34.51 -27.74 -36.35
N PRO A 104 -35.78 -27.96 -35.96
CA PRO A 104 -36.19 -29.20 -35.29
C PRO A 104 -36.05 -30.45 -36.16
N THR A 105 -36.29 -30.31 -37.47
CA THR A 105 -36.21 -31.43 -38.43
C THR A 105 -34.81 -31.62 -39.03
N GLY A 106 -33.93 -30.63 -38.87
CA GLY A 106 -32.59 -30.62 -39.47
C GLY A 106 -32.57 -30.31 -40.97
N GLU A 107 -33.72 -30.06 -41.58
CA GLU A 107 -33.85 -29.87 -43.02
C GLU A 107 -33.29 -28.51 -43.47
N ARG A 108 -33.50 -27.45 -42.68
CA ARG A 108 -33.03 -26.10 -43.02
C ARG A 108 -31.50 -26.02 -43.06
N SER A 109 -30.85 -26.75 -42.15
CA SER A 109 -29.39 -26.90 -42.10
C SER A 109 -28.85 -28.05 -42.95
N GLN A 110 -29.71 -28.74 -43.70
CA GLN A 110 -29.34 -29.86 -44.57
C GLN A 110 -28.57 -30.97 -43.82
N ARG A 111 -28.92 -31.21 -42.55
CA ARG A 111 -28.26 -32.20 -41.68
C ARG A 111 -26.74 -32.08 -41.71
N VAL A 112 -26.24 -30.85 -41.63
CA VAL A 112 -24.82 -30.52 -41.76
C VAL A 112 -23.92 -31.43 -40.93
N ASP A 113 -22.79 -31.83 -41.50
CA ASP A 113 -21.79 -32.64 -40.82
C ASP A 113 -21.04 -31.84 -39.75
N LEU A 114 -21.08 -32.36 -38.52
CA LEU A 114 -20.42 -31.82 -37.33
C LEU A 114 -19.33 -32.76 -36.78
N SER A 115 -19.08 -33.91 -37.40
CA SER A 115 -18.10 -34.93 -36.95
C SER A 115 -16.69 -34.37 -36.72
N GLN A 116 -16.30 -33.34 -37.50
CA GLN A 116 -15.00 -32.68 -37.41
C GLN A 116 -14.95 -31.54 -36.39
N ARG A 117 -16.09 -31.15 -35.80
CA ARG A 117 -16.12 -30.10 -34.75
C ARG A 117 -15.65 -30.70 -33.44
N ASP A 118 -14.74 -30.02 -32.75
CA ASP A 118 -14.12 -30.54 -31.51
C ASP A 118 -15.14 -31.01 -30.46
N HIS A 119 -16.23 -30.24 -30.27
CA HIS A 119 -17.31 -30.55 -29.34
C HIS A 119 -18.17 -31.76 -29.73
N VAL A 120 -18.01 -32.31 -30.93
CA VAL A 120 -18.65 -33.58 -31.35
C VAL A 120 -17.60 -34.67 -31.47
N ARG A 121 -16.46 -34.35 -32.08
CA ARG A 121 -15.34 -35.27 -32.32
C ARG A 121 -14.84 -35.91 -31.02
N VAL A 122 -14.75 -35.13 -29.94
CA VAL A 122 -14.30 -35.60 -28.61
C VAL A 122 -15.16 -36.74 -28.06
N HIS A 123 -16.43 -36.82 -28.47
CA HIS A 123 -17.37 -37.83 -27.99
C HIS A 123 -17.48 -39.03 -28.94
N LEU A 124 -17.40 -38.81 -30.24
CA LEU A 124 -17.63 -39.86 -31.25
C LEU A 124 -16.36 -40.57 -31.73
N SER A 125 -15.18 -40.00 -31.52
CA SER A 125 -13.92 -40.58 -31.98
C SER A 125 -13.20 -41.27 -30.82
N ASP A 126 -12.94 -42.58 -30.93
CA ASP A 126 -12.06 -43.31 -29.98
C ASP A 126 -10.60 -42.80 -30.02
N ARG A 127 -10.24 -42.05 -31.06
CA ARG A 127 -8.93 -41.42 -31.21
C ARG A 127 -8.87 -40.13 -30.39
N HIS A 128 -8.29 -40.24 -29.21
CA HIS A 128 -8.01 -39.18 -28.23
C HIS A 128 -7.02 -38.13 -28.79
N GLY A 129 -7.41 -37.39 -29.84
CA GLY A 129 -6.63 -36.26 -30.36
C GLY A 129 -6.77 -34.99 -29.52
N LEU A 130 -7.70 -34.99 -28.56
CA LEU A 130 -7.88 -33.93 -27.56
C LEU A 130 -7.39 -34.46 -26.20
N PRO A 131 -6.70 -33.63 -25.39
CA PRO A 131 -6.23 -34.04 -24.07
C PRO A 131 -7.36 -34.59 -23.19
N ALA A 132 -7.07 -35.61 -22.37
CA ALA A 132 -8.04 -36.14 -21.39
C ALA A 132 -8.58 -35.06 -20.42
N SER A 133 -7.84 -33.95 -20.26
CA SER A 133 -8.25 -32.77 -19.48
C SER A 133 -9.35 -31.91 -20.12
N SER A 134 -9.77 -32.22 -21.35
CA SER A 134 -10.81 -31.47 -22.06
C SER A 134 -12.25 -31.83 -21.64
N LEU A 135 -12.43 -32.95 -20.92
CA LEU A 135 -13.73 -33.39 -20.40
C LEU A 135 -13.82 -33.13 -18.89
N SER A 136 -15.00 -32.72 -18.43
CA SER A 136 -15.32 -32.72 -17.00
C SER A 136 -15.40 -34.15 -16.46
N ALA A 137 -15.39 -34.29 -15.13
CA ALA A 137 -15.58 -35.59 -14.47
C ALA A 137 -16.87 -36.29 -14.92
N ASP A 138 -17.91 -35.52 -15.24
CA ASP A 138 -19.18 -36.05 -15.71
C ASP A 138 -19.22 -36.26 -17.23
N GLY A 139 -18.12 -36.08 -17.97
CA GLY A 139 -18.08 -36.29 -19.42
C GLY A 139 -18.64 -35.13 -20.26
N LEU A 140 -18.71 -33.92 -19.70
CA LEU A 140 -19.10 -32.72 -20.44
C LEU A 140 -17.85 -32.05 -21.03
N PHE A 141 -17.91 -31.68 -22.30
CA PHE A 141 -16.87 -30.89 -22.96
C PHE A 141 -17.33 -29.44 -23.13
N VAL A 142 -16.41 -28.49 -22.91
CA VAL A 142 -16.62 -27.05 -23.13
C VAL A 142 -15.64 -26.55 -24.20
N SER A 143 -16.17 -26.08 -25.32
CA SER A 143 -15.35 -25.65 -26.45
C SER A 143 -14.67 -24.31 -26.24
N GLN A 144 -13.76 -23.98 -27.14
CA GLN A 144 -13.41 -22.60 -27.47
C GLN A 144 -14.59 -21.88 -28.15
N ILE A 145 -14.60 -20.54 -28.20
CA ILE A 145 -15.64 -19.79 -28.90
C ILE A 145 -15.54 -20.06 -30.40
N LEU A 146 -16.65 -20.45 -31.03
CA LEU A 146 -16.71 -20.74 -32.45
C LEU A 146 -18.04 -20.30 -33.06
N THR A 147 -18.05 -20.09 -34.37
CA THR A 147 -19.28 -19.83 -35.13
C THR A 147 -20.01 -21.15 -35.41
N GLY A 148 -21.25 -21.25 -34.95
CA GLY A 148 -22.10 -22.42 -35.17
C GLY A 148 -22.47 -22.60 -36.64
N LYS A 149 -22.43 -23.85 -37.17
CA LYS A 149 -22.83 -24.13 -38.56
C LYS A 149 -24.34 -23.97 -38.81
N VAL A 150 -25.15 -24.14 -37.76
CA VAL A 150 -26.62 -24.08 -37.83
C VAL A 150 -27.11 -22.67 -37.48
N SER A 151 -26.68 -22.14 -36.32
CA SER A 151 -27.10 -20.83 -35.85
C SER A 151 -26.45 -19.64 -36.58
N GLY A 152 -25.28 -19.83 -37.18
CA GLY A 152 -24.47 -18.74 -37.76
C GLY A 152 -23.90 -17.75 -36.74
N LYS A 153 -24.10 -17.98 -35.44
CA LYS A 153 -23.68 -17.09 -34.35
C LYS A 153 -22.43 -17.61 -33.64
N ARG A 154 -21.66 -16.68 -33.05
CA ARG A 154 -20.57 -17.01 -32.11
C ARG A 154 -21.18 -17.70 -30.89
N SER A 155 -20.52 -18.75 -30.41
CA SER A 155 -21.07 -19.59 -29.36
C SER A 155 -19.99 -20.32 -28.58
N LEU A 156 -20.23 -20.48 -27.28
CA LEU A 156 -19.56 -21.45 -26.42
C LEU A 156 -20.35 -22.76 -26.49
N GLN A 157 -19.72 -23.85 -26.89
CA GLN A 157 -20.40 -25.14 -27.05
C GLN A 157 -20.18 -26.01 -25.82
N LEU A 158 -21.27 -26.41 -25.18
CA LEU A 158 -21.31 -27.50 -24.21
C LEU A 158 -21.79 -28.75 -24.93
N SER A 159 -21.11 -29.87 -24.69
CA SER A 159 -21.45 -31.11 -25.38
C SER A 159 -21.24 -32.33 -24.50
N ARG A 160 -22.11 -33.32 -24.68
CA ARG A 160 -22.11 -34.56 -23.92
C ARG A 160 -22.47 -35.74 -24.82
N LYS A 161 -21.71 -36.81 -24.70
CA LYS A 161 -22.02 -38.11 -25.31
C LYS A 161 -23.26 -38.74 -24.67
N VAL A 162 -24.12 -39.31 -25.50
CA VAL A 162 -25.32 -40.01 -25.04
C VAL A 162 -25.20 -41.50 -25.32
N TYR A 163 -25.46 -42.29 -24.29
CA TYR A 163 -25.41 -43.75 -24.33
C TYR A 163 -26.83 -44.32 -24.27
N GLY A 164 -27.08 -45.39 -25.03
CA GLY A 164 -28.27 -46.21 -24.89
C GLY A 164 -28.18 -47.14 -23.68
N ARG A 165 -29.29 -47.80 -23.36
CA ARG A 165 -29.37 -48.79 -22.27
C ARG A 165 -28.43 -49.99 -22.48
N ASP A 166 -28.09 -50.26 -23.73
CA ASP A 166 -27.16 -51.29 -24.20
C ASP A 166 -25.68 -50.83 -24.16
N GLY A 167 -25.40 -49.60 -23.72
CA GLY A 167 -24.06 -49.01 -23.73
C GLY A 167 -23.61 -48.48 -25.10
N SER A 168 -24.45 -48.62 -26.15
CA SER A 168 -24.14 -48.09 -27.48
C SER A 168 -24.19 -46.57 -27.50
N VAL A 169 -23.37 -45.95 -28.34
CA VAL A 169 -23.39 -44.49 -28.54
C VAL A 169 -24.58 -44.13 -29.41
N LYS A 170 -25.53 -43.36 -28.88
CA LYS A 170 -26.70 -42.89 -29.65
C LYS A 170 -26.46 -41.55 -30.35
N GLY A 171 -25.54 -40.76 -29.82
CA GLY A 171 -25.21 -39.45 -30.38
C GLY A 171 -24.57 -38.52 -29.36
N VAL A 172 -24.67 -37.22 -29.64
CA VAL A 172 -24.14 -36.14 -28.82
C VAL A 172 -25.21 -35.07 -28.67
N VAL A 173 -25.48 -34.67 -27.42
CA VAL A 173 -26.26 -33.46 -27.15
C VAL A 173 -25.32 -32.27 -27.11
N VAL A 174 -25.70 -31.19 -27.80
CA VAL A 174 -24.91 -29.96 -27.89
C VAL A 174 -25.77 -28.76 -27.53
N ALA A 175 -25.30 -27.96 -26.58
CA ALA A 175 -25.87 -26.67 -26.20
C ALA A 175 -24.91 -25.53 -26.60
N SER A 176 -25.42 -24.57 -27.37
CA SER A 176 -24.69 -23.37 -27.79
C SER A 176 -25.09 -22.18 -26.92
N LEU A 177 -24.16 -21.68 -26.10
CA LEU A 177 -24.38 -20.47 -25.31
C LEU A 177 -23.86 -19.23 -26.03
N ASN A 178 -24.56 -18.13 -25.84
CA ASN A 178 -24.27 -16.80 -26.37
C ASN A 178 -23.15 -16.12 -25.54
N PRO A 179 -21.92 -15.94 -26.05
CA PRO A 179 -20.83 -15.34 -25.27
C PRO A 179 -21.12 -13.89 -24.90
N GLU A 180 -21.88 -13.16 -25.73
CA GLU A 180 -22.25 -11.76 -25.52
C GLU A 180 -23.01 -11.54 -24.20
N TYR A 181 -23.72 -12.55 -23.68
CA TYR A 181 -24.35 -12.48 -22.35
C TYR A 181 -23.32 -12.44 -21.21
N PHE A 182 -22.29 -13.28 -21.28
CA PHE A 182 -21.23 -13.24 -20.26
C PHE A 182 -20.41 -11.96 -20.39
N GLU A 183 -20.17 -11.51 -21.61
CA GLU A 183 -19.50 -10.24 -21.87
C GLU A 183 -20.25 -9.05 -21.25
N SER A 184 -21.59 -9.02 -21.30
CA SER A 184 -22.36 -7.94 -20.68
C SER A 184 -22.27 -7.97 -19.16
N VAL A 185 -22.45 -9.15 -18.54
CA VAL A 185 -22.34 -9.32 -17.09
C VAL A 185 -20.95 -8.93 -16.58
N TYR A 186 -19.90 -9.31 -17.31
CA TYR A 186 -18.52 -9.01 -16.94
C TYR A 186 -18.18 -7.53 -17.11
N ARG A 187 -18.81 -6.82 -18.06
CA ARG A 187 -18.62 -5.38 -18.27
C ARG A 187 -19.17 -4.54 -17.12
N ASP A 188 -20.18 -5.04 -16.42
CA ASP A 188 -20.79 -4.35 -15.29
C ASP A 188 -19.87 -4.33 -14.04
N VAL A 189 -18.83 -5.16 -14.03
CA VAL A 189 -17.83 -5.19 -12.95
C VAL A 189 -16.88 -3.99 -13.07
N ARG A 190 -16.95 -3.08 -12.09
CA ARG A 190 -16.17 -1.82 -12.08
C ARG A 190 -14.75 -2.00 -11.54
N LEU A 191 -13.84 -2.54 -12.36
CA LEU A 191 -12.44 -2.81 -11.98
C LEU A 191 -11.45 -1.65 -12.25
N GLY A 192 -11.88 -0.40 -12.08
CA GLY A 192 -11.02 0.77 -12.30
C GLY A 192 -10.71 1.07 -13.77
N GLY A 193 -9.54 1.66 -14.06
CA GLY A 193 -9.14 2.15 -15.39
C GLY A 193 -8.56 1.07 -16.31
N GLN A 194 -7.92 0.05 -15.74
CA GLN A 194 -7.21 -1.02 -16.46
C GLN A 194 -7.52 -2.40 -15.85
N GLY A 195 -8.79 -2.67 -15.59
CA GLY A 195 -9.27 -3.97 -15.14
C GLY A 195 -9.74 -4.85 -16.31
N ARG A 196 -9.65 -6.16 -16.12
CA ARG A 196 -10.21 -7.16 -17.04
C ARG A 196 -10.85 -8.31 -16.29
N VAL A 197 -11.88 -8.87 -16.91
CA VAL A 197 -12.55 -10.10 -16.45
C VAL A 197 -12.42 -11.13 -17.56
N MET A 198 -12.07 -12.36 -17.19
CA MET A 198 -11.86 -13.45 -18.13
C MET A 198 -12.55 -14.73 -17.65
N LEU A 199 -13.24 -15.41 -18.56
CA LEU A 199 -13.57 -16.82 -18.43
C LEU A 199 -12.56 -17.59 -19.27
N ALA A 200 -11.79 -18.49 -18.65
CA ALA A 200 -10.78 -19.30 -19.32
C ALA A 200 -11.04 -20.78 -19.11
N GLY A 201 -10.62 -21.60 -20.07
CA GLY A 201 -10.53 -23.04 -19.88
C GLY A 201 -9.30 -23.40 -19.07
N VAL A 202 -9.36 -24.53 -18.35
CA VAL A 202 -8.18 -25.11 -17.69
C VAL A 202 -7.15 -25.66 -18.69
N ASP A 203 -7.48 -25.64 -19.98
CA ASP A 203 -6.57 -25.86 -21.10
C ASP A 203 -5.67 -24.65 -21.42
N GLY A 204 -5.81 -23.56 -20.65
CA GLY A 204 -5.00 -22.36 -20.81
C GLY A 204 -5.48 -21.42 -21.91
N ILE A 205 -6.68 -21.62 -22.44
CA ILE A 205 -7.23 -20.77 -23.50
C ILE A 205 -8.41 -19.92 -22.96
N GLY A 206 -8.34 -18.60 -23.15
CA GLY A 206 -9.41 -17.67 -22.80
C GLY A 206 -10.65 -17.90 -23.65
N ARG A 207 -11.81 -18.09 -23.03
CA ARG A 207 -13.10 -18.23 -23.73
C ARG A 207 -13.74 -16.86 -23.95
N ILE A 208 -13.83 -16.09 -22.89
CA ILE A 208 -14.50 -14.78 -22.88
C ILE A 208 -13.57 -13.82 -22.15
N LEU A 209 -13.33 -12.65 -22.73
CA LEU A 209 -12.43 -11.66 -22.18
C LEU A 209 -13.04 -10.28 -22.37
N VAL A 210 -13.28 -9.58 -21.26
CA VAL A 210 -13.80 -8.22 -21.26
C VAL A 210 -12.73 -7.30 -20.71
N LEU A 211 -12.29 -6.36 -21.55
CA LEU A 211 -11.48 -5.22 -21.17
C LEU A 211 -12.32 -3.96 -21.31
N LYS A 212 -12.14 -3.01 -20.40
CA LYS A 212 -12.90 -1.76 -20.40
C LYS A 212 -12.73 -0.93 -21.68
N SER A 213 -11.59 -1.03 -22.37
CA SER A 213 -11.24 -0.10 -23.46
C SER A 213 -11.09 -0.72 -24.85
N GLN A 214 -11.26 -2.03 -25.03
CA GLN A 214 -11.01 -2.65 -26.34
C GLN A 214 -11.78 -3.95 -26.55
N GLN A 215 -12.13 -4.20 -27.80
CA GLN A 215 -12.58 -5.50 -28.28
C GLN A 215 -11.37 -6.43 -28.36
N VAL A 216 -11.39 -7.55 -27.65
CA VAL A 216 -10.24 -8.45 -27.57
C VAL A 216 -10.50 -9.72 -28.37
N ASP A 217 -9.42 -10.23 -28.97
CA ASP A 217 -9.44 -11.51 -29.66
C ASP A 217 -9.89 -12.63 -28.71
N ILE A 218 -10.80 -13.47 -29.21
CA ILE A 218 -11.24 -14.69 -28.54
C ILE A 218 -10.19 -15.79 -28.64
N ASN A 219 -10.26 -16.75 -27.72
CA ASN A 219 -9.44 -17.97 -27.75
C ASN A 219 -7.92 -17.70 -27.67
N GLN A 220 -7.53 -16.62 -27.00
CA GLN A 220 -6.12 -16.31 -26.75
C GLN A 220 -5.58 -17.09 -25.55
N PRO A 221 -4.29 -17.48 -25.55
CA PRO A 221 -3.69 -18.16 -24.41
C PRO A 221 -3.63 -17.24 -23.18
N ILE A 222 -3.82 -17.84 -22.01
CA ILE A 222 -3.64 -17.16 -20.72
C ILE A 222 -2.16 -17.18 -20.29
N PRO A 223 -1.72 -16.26 -19.42
CA PRO A 223 -0.36 -16.27 -18.89
C PRO A 223 -0.01 -17.60 -18.20
N THR A 224 1.23 -18.08 -18.40
CA THR A 224 1.69 -19.39 -17.91
C THR A 224 1.65 -19.48 -16.39
N GLU A 225 1.96 -18.40 -15.68
CA GLU A 225 1.92 -18.30 -14.22
C GLU A 225 0.49 -18.53 -13.71
N LEU A 226 -0.48 -17.96 -14.42
CA LEU A 226 -1.88 -18.04 -14.12
C LEU A 226 -2.44 -19.44 -14.40
N LEU A 227 -2.03 -20.04 -15.53
CA LEU A 227 -2.33 -21.44 -15.84
C LEU A 227 -1.75 -22.38 -14.77
N HIS A 228 -0.49 -22.18 -14.38
CA HIS A 228 0.15 -22.99 -13.34
C HIS A 228 -0.62 -22.89 -12.02
N ALA A 229 -1.00 -21.69 -11.60
CA ALA A 229 -1.78 -21.49 -10.38
C ALA A 229 -3.14 -22.21 -10.43
N LEU A 230 -3.86 -22.16 -11.56
CA LEU A 230 -5.12 -22.88 -11.75
C LEU A 230 -5.01 -24.41 -11.66
N THR A 231 -3.83 -24.97 -11.96
CA THR A 231 -3.57 -26.41 -11.81
C THR A 231 -3.29 -26.81 -10.36
N GLN A 232 -2.74 -25.90 -9.56
CA GLN A 232 -2.37 -26.16 -8.16
C GLN A 232 -3.55 -25.94 -7.21
N GLN A 233 -4.28 -24.85 -7.38
CA GLN A 233 -5.36 -24.46 -6.48
C GLN A 233 -6.63 -24.13 -7.28
N ARG A 234 -7.78 -24.45 -6.68
CA ARG A 234 -9.08 -24.21 -7.31
C ARG A 234 -9.50 -22.75 -7.25
N GLU A 235 -9.00 -22.01 -6.29
CA GLU A 235 -9.19 -20.57 -6.15
C GLU A 235 -7.98 -19.96 -5.46
N GLY A 236 -7.77 -18.67 -5.67
CA GLY A 236 -6.68 -17.93 -5.06
C GLY A 236 -6.47 -16.59 -5.72
N ALA A 237 -5.36 -15.97 -5.36
CA ALA A 237 -4.89 -14.74 -5.96
C ALA A 237 -3.38 -14.84 -6.21
N LEU A 238 -2.92 -14.10 -7.19
CA LEU A 238 -1.49 -13.94 -7.45
C LEU A 238 -1.21 -12.65 -8.20
N SER A 239 -0.04 -12.08 -7.93
CA SER A 239 0.53 -11.00 -8.73
C SER A 239 1.57 -11.55 -9.70
N HIS A 240 1.50 -11.16 -10.97
CA HIS A 240 2.52 -11.48 -11.98
C HIS A 240 2.86 -10.27 -12.84
N THR A 241 4.07 -10.17 -13.35
CA THR A 241 4.48 -9.12 -14.28
C THR A 241 4.44 -9.68 -15.70
N GLY A 242 3.67 -9.04 -16.58
CA GLY A 242 3.58 -9.40 -17.99
C GLY A 242 4.85 -9.06 -18.77
N VAL A 243 4.95 -9.56 -20.00
CA VAL A 243 6.07 -9.30 -20.92
C VAL A 243 6.20 -7.80 -21.25
N ASP A 244 5.09 -7.08 -21.19
CA ASP A 244 4.99 -5.63 -21.35
C ASP A 244 5.49 -4.83 -20.12
N GLY A 245 5.91 -5.51 -19.05
CA GLY A 245 6.32 -4.89 -17.80
C GLY A 245 5.17 -4.48 -16.89
N THR A 246 3.92 -4.73 -17.29
CA THR A 246 2.74 -4.42 -16.46
C THR A 246 2.57 -5.48 -15.38
N THR A 247 2.57 -5.06 -14.11
CA THR A 247 2.24 -5.96 -12.99
C THR A 247 0.73 -6.06 -12.83
N TRP A 248 0.22 -7.27 -12.99
CA TRP A 248 -1.18 -7.62 -12.83
C TRP A 248 -1.40 -8.28 -11.47
N VAL A 249 -2.38 -7.79 -10.73
CA VAL A 249 -2.91 -8.39 -9.52
C VAL A 249 -4.13 -9.21 -9.93
N ASN A 250 -4.10 -10.52 -9.72
CA ASN A 250 -5.12 -11.44 -10.23
C ASN A 250 -5.84 -12.16 -9.10
N GLY A 251 -7.16 -12.31 -9.23
CA GLY A 251 -7.96 -13.25 -8.47
C GLY A 251 -8.58 -14.28 -9.41
N TYR A 252 -8.63 -15.54 -9.00
CA TYR A 252 -9.16 -16.62 -9.84
C TYR A 252 -9.96 -17.64 -9.05
N SER A 253 -10.93 -18.27 -9.71
CA SER A 253 -11.77 -19.31 -9.11
C SER A 253 -12.32 -20.27 -10.18
N ARG A 254 -12.10 -21.59 -10.01
CA ARG A 254 -12.54 -22.66 -10.92
C ARG A 254 -14.03 -22.92 -10.81
N VAL A 255 -14.73 -23.00 -11.94
CA VAL A 255 -16.19 -23.13 -12.03
C VAL A 255 -16.65 -24.56 -11.75
N GLY A 256 -16.90 -24.88 -10.48
CA GLY A 256 -17.43 -26.19 -10.08
C GLY A 256 -16.63 -27.35 -10.68
N HIS A 257 -17.29 -28.39 -11.17
CA HIS A 257 -16.63 -29.51 -11.85
C HIS A 257 -16.33 -29.24 -13.33
N TYR A 258 -16.69 -28.07 -13.86
CA TYR A 258 -16.47 -27.70 -15.26
C TYR A 258 -14.99 -27.33 -15.49
N PRO A 259 -14.43 -27.61 -16.69
CA PRO A 259 -13.05 -27.28 -17.04
C PRO A 259 -12.87 -25.78 -17.34
N LEU A 260 -13.44 -24.92 -16.49
CA LEU A 260 -13.46 -23.46 -16.62
C LEU A 260 -12.99 -22.79 -15.33
N ALA A 261 -12.48 -21.58 -15.46
CA ALA A 261 -12.16 -20.69 -14.36
C ALA A 261 -12.53 -19.24 -14.72
N VAL A 262 -13.04 -18.51 -13.73
CA VAL A 262 -13.23 -17.07 -13.82
C VAL A 262 -12.02 -16.40 -13.21
N MET A 263 -11.55 -15.34 -13.85
CA MET A 263 -10.36 -14.60 -13.48
C MET A 263 -10.64 -13.10 -13.56
N LEU A 264 -10.13 -12.38 -12.59
CA LEU A 264 -10.11 -10.93 -12.60
C LEU A 264 -8.67 -10.47 -12.49
N SER A 265 -8.33 -9.46 -13.27
CA SER A 265 -7.03 -8.82 -13.20
C SER A 265 -7.20 -7.32 -13.11
N THR A 266 -6.52 -6.68 -12.16
CA THR A 266 -6.30 -5.24 -12.12
C THR A 266 -4.81 -4.95 -12.21
N THR A 267 -4.43 -3.78 -12.72
CA THR A 267 -3.01 -3.39 -12.73
C THR A 267 -2.59 -2.93 -11.34
N ALA A 268 -1.35 -3.25 -10.95
CA ALA A 268 -0.79 -2.78 -9.68
C ALA A 268 -0.80 -1.25 -9.58
N GLN A 269 -0.71 -0.54 -10.71
CA GLN A 269 -0.86 0.91 -10.79
C GLN A 269 -2.27 1.34 -10.35
N THR A 270 -3.31 0.65 -10.83
CA THR A 270 -4.70 0.91 -10.43
C THR A 270 -4.88 0.61 -8.95
N ALA A 271 -4.46 -0.56 -8.49
CA ALA A 271 -4.53 -0.99 -7.09
C ALA A 271 -3.83 -0.02 -6.13
N LEU A 272 -2.70 0.55 -6.55
CA LEU A 272 -1.91 1.50 -5.75
C LEU A 272 -2.36 2.95 -5.89
N THR A 273 -3.42 3.27 -6.65
CA THR A 273 -3.92 4.64 -6.80
C THR A 273 -4.23 5.31 -5.45
N PRO A 274 -4.96 4.66 -4.51
CA PRO A 274 -5.19 5.22 -3.17
C PRO A 274 -3.88 5.42 -2.40
N TRP A 275 -2.93 4.49 -2.53
CA TRP A 275 -1.63 4.56 -1.89
C TRP A 275 -0.78 5.73 -2.41
N TYR A 276 -0.80 6.02 -3.72
CA TYR A 276 -0.04 7.15 -4.27
C TYR A 276 -0.51 8.50 -3.71
N THR A 277 -1.83 8.68 -3.59
CA THR A 277 -2.42 9.89 -3.01
C THR A 277 -2.07 10.03 -1.53
N MET A 278 -2.22 8.96 -0.75
CA MET A 278 -1.86 8.95 0.67
C MET A 278 -0.36 9.19 0.88
N ARG A 279 0.48 8.56 0.06
CA ARG A 279 1.94 8.74 0.07
C ARG A 279 2.33 10.20 -0.11
N ALA A 280 1.76 10.89 -1.09
CA ALA A 280 2.05 12.30 -1.34
C ALA A 280 1.70 13.18 -0.12
N MET A 281 0.53 12.93 0.49
CA MET A 281 0.11 13.63 1.70
C MET A 281 1.03 13.37 2.90
N VAL A 282 1.38 12.11 3.16
CA VAL A 282 2.27 11.72 4.27
C VAL A 282 3.67 12.31 4.10
N TRP A 283 4.23 12.30 2.88
CA TRP A 283 5.52 12.94 2.59
C TRP A 283 5.45 14.46 2.77
N GLY A 284 4.38 15.11 2.32
CA GLY A 284 4.18 16.55 2.52
C GLY A 284 4.16 16.92 4.00
N LEU A 285 3.39 16.20 4.82
CA LEU A 285 3.31 16.44 6.26
C LEU A 285 4.64 16.14 6.97
N THR A 286 5.33 15.06 6.59
CA THR A 286 6.64 14.71 7.16
C THR A 286 7.69 15.76 6.83
N CYS A 287 7.70 16.27 5.60
CA CYS A 287 8.59 17.35 5.18
C CYS A 287 8.33 18.64 5.97
N LEU A 288 7.05 19.03 6.12
CA LEU A 288 6.66 20.18 6.92
C LEU A 288 7.10 20.04 8.38
N LEU A 289 6.86 18.88 9.00
CA LEU A 289 7.22 18.62 10.39
C LEU A 289 8.75 18.61 10.58
N THR A 290 9.48 18.07 9.60
CA THR A 290 10.95 18.12 9.59
C THR A 290 11.47 19.56 9.50
N LEU A 291 10.87 20.39 8.65
CA LEU A 291 11.22 21.82 8.55
C LEU A 291 10.97 22.57 9.87
N VAL A 292 9.83 22.30 10.54
CA VAL A 292 9.52 22.90 11.85
C VAL A 292 10.54 22.47 12.91
N LEU A 293 10.93 21.19 12.94
CA LEU A 293 11.95 20.69 13.87
C LEU A 293 13.32 21.32 13.61
N LEU A 294 13.73 21.44 12.34
CA LEU A 294 14.99 22.09 11.97
C LEU A 294 14.98 23.58 12.32
N PHE A 295 13.84 24.27 12.10
CA PHE A 295 13.67 25.66 12.50
C PHE A 295 13.74 25.83 14.01
N ALA A 296 13.05 24.99 14.78
CA ALA A 296 13.13 25.00 16.24
C ALA A 296 14.56 24.72 16.74
N ALA A 297 15.25 23.74 16.16
CA ALA A 297 16.66 23.45 16.46
C ALA A 297 17.55 24.66 16.17
N TRP A 298 17.31 25.36 15.06
CA TRP A 298 18.03 26.57 14.69
C TRP A 298 17.78 27.72 15.67
N VAL A 299 16.52 27.94 16.08
CA VAL A 299 16.16 28.94 17.10
C VAL A 299 16.83 28.63 18.44
N VAL A 300 16.79 27.37 18.89
CA VAL A 300 17.47 26.94 20.13
C VAL A 300 18.98 27.10 20.02
N HIS A 301 19.57 26.78 18.87
CA HIS A 301 21.01 27.00 18.66
C HIS A 301 21.38 28.48 18.72
N ARG A 302 20.59 29.35 18.07
CA ARG A 302 20.74 30.82 18.12
C ARG A 302 20.58 31.38 19.54
N SER A 303 19.62 30.87 20.32
CA SER A 303 19.40 31.33 21.70
C SER A 303 20.54 30.90 22.61
N LEU A 304 21.04 29.67 22.48
CA LEU A 304 22.22 29.20 23.21
C LEU A 304 23.48 30.01 22.89
N GLN A 305 23.71 30.34 21.61
CA GLN A 305 24.82 31.23 21.24
C GLN A 305 24.68 32.63 21.85
N THR A 306 23.45 33.15 21.93
CA THR A 306 23.18 34.47 22.54
C THR A 306 23.41 34.44 24.05
N LEU A 307 22.93 33.39 24.73
CA LEU A 307 23.16 33.15 26.15
C LEU A 307 24.66 33.03 26.46
N GLN A 308 25.42 32.30 25.65
CA GLN A 308 26.88 32.18 25.81
C GLN A 308 27.57 33.54 25.70
N ARG A 309 27.17 34.39 24.73
CA ARG A 309 27.72 35.76 24.60
C ARG A 309 27.40 36.62 25.81
N GLN A 310 26.17 36.55 26.34
CA GLN A 310 25.77 37.28 27.54
C GLN A 310 26.59 36.82 28.76
N HIS A 311 26.82 35.52 28.91
CA HIS A 311 27.62 34.98 30.00
C HIS A 311 29.08 35.46 29.93
N MET A 312 29.69 35.46 28.74
CA MET A 312 31.03 36.01 28.54
C MET A 312 31.09 37.52 28.82
N ALA A 313 30.09 38.29 28.41
CA ALA A 313 30.03 39.73 28.68
C ALA A 313 29.87 40.04 30.18
N LEU A 314 29.07 39.23 30.90
CA LEU A 314 28.93 39.34 32.36
C LEU A 314 30.23 38.99 33.08
N GLN A 315 30.92 37.92 32.68
CA GLN A 315 32.22 37.57 33.23
C GLN A 315 33.26 38.68 33.00
N HIS A 316 33.27 39.26 31.80
CA HIS A 316 34.15 40.38 31.48
C HIS A 316 33.84 41.61 32.35
N SER A 317 32.56 41.98 32.50
CA SER A 317 32.13 43.08 33.37
C SER A 317 32.46 42.83 34.84
N GLN A 318 32.25 41.61 35.35
CA GLN A 318 32.64 41.24 36.71
C GLN A 318 34.15 41.36 36.93
N SER A 319 34.96 40.92 35.96
CA SER A 319 36.42 41.05 36.04
C SER A 319 36.87 42.51 36.07
N GLN A 320 36.21 43.39 35.30
CA GLN A 320 36.49 44.84 35.32
C GLN A 320 36.13 45.48 36.66
N VAL A 321 34.97 45.11 37.24
CA VAL A 321 34.55 45.61 38.55
C VAL A 321 35.49 45.12 39.65
N GLN A 322 35.93 43.86 39.60
CA GLN A 322 36.92 43.33 40.55
C GLN A 322 38.25 44.06 40.43
N GLN A 323 38.78 44.23 39.21
CA GLN A 323 40.02 44.98 38.98
C GLN A 323 39.91 46.43 39.46
N ALA A 324 38.78 47.09 39.23
CA ALA A 324 38.55 48.45 39.73
C ALA A 324 38.52 48.50 41.26
N CYS A 325 37.88 47.53 41.91
CA CYS A 325 37.82 47.43 43.37
C CYS A 325 39.21 47.13 43.97
N GLU A 326 39.97 46.21 43.37
CA GLU A 326 41.34 45.91 43.77
C GLU A 326 42.27 47.12 43.60
N ALA A 327 42.18 47.83 42.47
CA ALA A 327 42.93 49.06 42.24
C ALA A 327 42.58 50.14 43.27
N GLN A 328 41.29 50.35 43.56
CA GLN A 328 40.85 51.27 44.62
C GLN A 328 41.38 50.85 45.99
N HIS A 329 41.34 49.56 46.31
CA HIS A 329 41.84 49.03 47.57
C HIS A 329 43.36 49.24 47.70
N GLN A 330 44.13 48.95 46.64
CA GLN A 330 45.57 49.21 46.60
C GLN A 330 45.90 50.69 46.77
N VAL A 331 45.13 51.59 46.15
CA VAL A 331 45.29 53.05 46.34
C VAL A 331 45.02 53.44 47.80
N LEU A 332 43.95 52.92 48.42
CA LEU A 332 43.64 53.20 49.83
C LEU A 332 44.74 52.68 50.77
N VAL A 333 45.26 51.48 50.53
CA VAL A 333 46.36 50.91 51.31
C VAL A 333 47.64 51.73 51.12
N ALA A 334 47.97 52.11 49.90
CA ALA A 334 49.14 52.93 49.59
C ALA A 334 49.05 54.33 50.22
N LEU A 335 47.88 54.98 50.15
CA LEU A 335 47.63 56.27 50.81
C LEU A 335 47.79 56.17 52.33
N ASN A 336 47.22 55.14 52.96
CA ASN A 336 47.35 54.94 54.40
C ASN A 336 48.81 54.66 54.80
N ALA A 337 49.53 53.84 54.03
CA ALA A 337 50.95 53.59 54.25
C ALA A 337 51.81 54.85 54.08
N ALA A 338 51.50 55.71 53.10
CA ALA A 338 52.23 56.96 52.85
C ALA A 338 51.95 58.05 53.92
N LEU A 339 50.80 58.02 54.59
CA LEU A 339 50.43 58.96 55.65
C LEU A 339 51.10 58.66 56.99
N LYS A 340 51.50 57.41 57.24
CA LYS A 340 52.14 57.01 58.50
C LYS A 340 53.47 57.75 58.77
N PRO A 341 54.49 57.70 57.89
CA PRO A 341 55.77 58.37 58.15
C PRO A 341 55.67 59.87 58.47
N PRO A 342 54.91 60.70 57.72
CA PRO A 342 54.78 62.12 58.07
C PRO A 342 54.05 62.35 59.39
N LEU A 343 53.05 61.52 59.74
CA LEU A 343 52.39 61.56 61.07
C LEU A 343 53.37 61.25 62.20
N THR A 344 54.17 60.19 62.08
CA THR A 344 55.19 59.83 63.08
C THR A 344 56.26 60.91 63.22
N THR A 345 56.62 61.53 62.09
CA THR A 345 57.56 62.66 62.06
C THR A 345 56.97 63.89 62.78
N LEU A 346 55.71 64.24 62.51
CA LEU A 346 55.01 65.33 63.20
C LEU A 346 54.86 65.08 64.70
N GLN A 347 54.53 63.85 65.11
CA GLN A 347 54.51 63.45 66.52
C GLN A 347 55.89 63.65 67.17
N SER A 348 56.96 63.18 66.53
CA SER A 348 58.34 63.30 67.03
C SER A 348 58.77 64.78 67.18
N PHE A 349 58.43 65.62 66.20
CA PHE A 349 58.70 67.07 66.26
C PHE A 349 57.87 67.75 67.36
N ALA A 350 56.58 67.43 67.49
CA ALA A 350 55.72 67.97 68.53
C ALA A 350 56.20 67.57 69.93
N GLU A 351 56.62 66.32 70.11
CA GLU A 351 57.19 65.81 71.36
C GLU A 351 58.49 66.53 71.73
N LEU A 352 59.39 66.75 70.76
CA LEU A 352 60.60 67.56 70.93
C LEU A 352 60.29 69.00 71.34
N ILE A 353 59.28 69.63 70.73
CA ILE A 353 58.87 71.01 71.08
C ILE A 353 58.29 71.03 72.50
N ALA A 354 57.44 70.06 72.85
CA ALA A 354 56.85 69.96 74.19
C ALA A 354 57.90 69.78 75.29
N LEU A 355 58.99 69.05 75.01
CA LEU A 355 60.08 68.81 75.96
C LEU A 355 61.08 69.97 76.05
N ARG A 356 61.26 70.76 74.98
CA ARG A 356 62.35 71.74 74.86
C ARG A 356 61.92 73.20 74.94
N SER A 357 60.63 73.54 74.79
CA SER A 357 60.17 74.93 74.85
C SER A 357 60.11 75.48 76.28
N ALA A 358 60.66 76.68 76.51
CA ALA A 358 60.55 77.40 77.78
C ALA A 358 59.21 78.16 77.94
N GLU A 359 58.48 78.35 76.83
CA GLU A 359 57.26 79.16 76.76
C GLU A 359 55.99 78.30 76.99
N PRO A 360 55.07 78.68 77.90
CA PRO A 360 53.89 77.88 78.26
C PRO A 360 52.94 77.61 77.08
N ARG A 361 52.68 78.62 76.23
CA ARG A 361 51.78 78.51 75.07
C ARG A 361 52.28 77.50 74.03
N SER A 362 53.58 77.52 73.75
CA SER A 362 54.21 76.61 72.78
C SER A 362 54.14 75.14 73.24
N ARG A 363 54.19 74.90 74.55
CA ARG A 363 54.03 73.56 75.16
C ARG A 363 52.60 73.05 75.07
N GLU A 364 51.61 73.93 75.24
CA GLU A 364 50.19 73.62 75.10
C GLU A 364 49.80 73.29 73.65
N HIS A 365 50.28 74.08 72.69
CA HIS A 365 50.09 73.80 71.26
C HIS A 365 50.74 72.49 70.83
N ALA A 366 51.95 72.18 71.30
CA ALA A 366 52.61 70.91 71.02
C ALA A 366 51.84 69.70 71.58
N ARG A 367 51.25 69.81 72.78
CA ARG A 367 50.39 68.77 73.35
C ARG A 367 49.09 68.56 72.56
N LEU A 368 48.45 69.64 72.11
CA LEU A 368 47.27 69.56 71.25
C LEU A 368 47.59 68.88 69.91
N ILE A 369 48.74 69.18 69.31
CA ILE A 369 49.20 68.51 68.08
C ILE A 369 49.45 67.02 68.33
N LEU A 370 50.08 66.66 69.46
CA LEU A 370 50.35 65.27 69.82
C LEU A 370 49.04 64.48 70.02
N GLN A 371 48.09 65.07 70.76
CA GLN A 371 46.78 64.48 71.01
C GLN A 371 46.00 64.29 69.71
N ASN A 372 45.95 65.31 68.86
CA ASN A 372 45.29 65.22 67.55
C ASN A 372 45.97 64.18 66.63
N ALA A 373 47.30 64.09 66.64
CA ALA A 373 48.02 63.11 65.84
C ALA A 373 47.81 61.67 66.33
N GLN A 374 47.75 61.45 67.65
CA GLN A 374 47.42 60.16 68.26
C GLN A 374 45.97 59.75 67.97
N ASP A 375 45.04 60.70 68.05
CA ASP A 375 43.63 60.48 67.68
C ASP A 375 43.49 60.15 66.19
N MET A 376 44.26 60.81 65.32
CA MET A 376 44.28 60.52 63.88
C MET A 376 44.85 59.13 63.57
N GLU A 377 45.92 58.73 64.26
CA GLU A 377 46.50 57.38 64.14
C GLU A 377 45.56 56.29 64.69
N ALA A 378 44.87 56.57 65.79
CA ALA A 378 43.81 55.71 66.34
C ALA A 378 42.62 55.57 65.38
N GLN A 379 42.25 56.63 64.64
CA GLN A 379 41.22 56.55 63.60
C GLN A 379 41.68 55.79 62.35
N LEU A 380 42.93 56.02 61.91
CA LEU A 380 43.53 55.31 60.78
C LEU A 380 43.71 53.80 61.06
N SER A 381 43.88 53.41 62.33
CA SER A 381 43.96 52.00 62.75
C SER A 381 42.60 51.36 63.06
N ARG A 382 41.58 52.15 63.43
CA ARG A 382 40.20 51.68 63.68
C ARG A 382 39.36 51.53 62.43
N THR A 383 39.77 52.07 61.29
CA THR A 383 39.05 51.90 60.02
C THR A 383 39.32 50.49 59.49
N PRO A 384 38.39 49.51 59.63
CA PRO A 384 38.63 48.19 59.11
C PRO A 384 38.54 48.31 57.59
N LEU A 385 39.60 47.94 56.88
CA LEU A 385 39.51 47.62 55.46
C LEU A 385 38.52 46.45 55.35
N ARG A 386 37.25 46.77 55.09
CA ARG A 386 36.18 45.78 54.98
C ARG A 386 36.57 44.85 53.83
N THR A 387 36.90 43.62 54.16
CA THR A 387 37.21 42.59 53.17
C THR A 387 36.03 42.43 52.22
N PRO A 388 36.26 42.25 50.90
CA PRO A 388 35.19 42.02 49.97
C PRO A 388 34.39 40.76 50.36
N PRO A 389 33.07 40.73 50.13
CA PRO A 389 32.26 39.55 50.43
C PRO A 389 32.75 38.35 49.60
N PRO A 390 32.68 37.11 50.15
CA PRO A 390 33.08 35.92 49.42
C PRO A 390 32.18 35.74 48.18
N PRO A 391 32.71 35.17 47.08
CA PRO A 391 31.92 34.92 45.88
C PRO A 391 30.74 33.98 46.18
N PRO A 392 29.59 34.16 45.50
CA PRO A 392 28.45 33.26 45.68
C PRO A 392 28.85 31.83 45.29
N ALA A 393 28.50 30.87 46.15
CA ALA A 393 28.72 29.45 45.92
C ALA A 393 28.10 29.03 44.57
N GLN A 394 28.91 28.40 43.71
CA GLN A 394 28.44 27.75 42.50
C GLN A 394 27.60 26.54 42.91
N GLY A 395 26.29 26.62 42.64
CA GLY A 395 25.34 25.51 42.72
C GLY A 395 24.85 25.15 41.33
#